data_AF-A0A838PAR4-F1
#
_entry.id   AF-A0A838PAR4-F1
#
_cell.length_a   1.000
_cell.length_b   1.000
_cell.length_c   1.000
_cell.angle_alpha   90.00
_cell.angle_beta   90.00
_cell.angle_gamma   90.00
#
_symmetry.space_group_name_H-M   'P 1'
#
loop_
_entity.id
_entity.type
_entity.pdbx_description
1 polymer ?
#
loop_
_entity_poly.entity_id
_entity_poly.type
_entity_poly.pdbx_seq_one_letter_code
_entity_poly.pdbx_strand_id
1 'polypeptide(L)' 'SGCLVRTDTQLAVGSSLSLSIPISGGETLRLRARVVREHGLEGYGIGFEAMSDEYRRELALLIAETDEGMN' A
#
# COMPACT_ATOMS: atom_id res chain seq x y z
N SER A 1 7.26 2.22 6.13
CA SER A 1 5.96 2.62 5.56
C SER A 1 5.21 1.38 5.10
N GLY A 2 3.88 1.36 5.22
CA GLY A 2 3.05 0.22 4.84
C GLY A 2 1.56 0.58 4.86
N CYS A 3 0.71 -0.34 4.44
CA CYS A 3 -0.75 -0.18 4.53
C CYS A 3 -1.47 -1.50 4.86
N LEU A 4 -2.78 -1.41 5.09
CA LEU A 4 -3.67 -2.57 5.23
C LEU A 4 -4.27 -2.87 3.86
N VAL A 5 -4.23 -4.13 3.44
CA VAL A 5 -4.88 -4.60 2.22
C VAL A 5 -5.94 -5.63 2.58
N ARG A 6 -7.17 -5.38 2.13
CA ARG A 6 -8.26 -6.35 2.17
C ARG A 6 -8.31 -7.07 0.83
N THR A 7 -8.28 -8.39 0.87
CA THR A 7 -8.38 -9.25 -0.31
C THR A 7 -9.00 -10.57 0.09
N ASP A 8 -9.72 -11.18 -0.84
CA ASP A 8 -10.22 -12.56 -0.80
C ASP A 8 -9.13 -13.61 -1.09
N THR A 9 -7.97 -13.15 -1.56
CA THR A 9 -6.81 -14.00 -1.82
C THR A 9 -6.06 -14.27 -0.52
N GLN A 10 -5.77 -15.54 -0.25
CA GLN A 10 -4.94 -15.90 0.89
C GLN A 10 -3.48 -15.55 0.60
N LEU A 11 -2.87 -14.73 1.46
CA LEU A 11 -1.50 -14.27 1.31
C LEU A 11 -0.63 -14.84 2.43
N ALA A 12 0.53 -15.40 2.07
CA ALA A 12 1.46 -15.92 3.07
C ALA A 12 2.28 -14.79 3.70
N VAL A 13 2.39 -14.76 5.04
CA VAL A 13 3.31 -13.86 5.74
C VAL A 13 4.74 -14.09 5.26
N GLY A 14 5.46 -13.01 4.98
CA GLY A 14 6.81 -13.03 4.43
C GLY A 14 6.86 -13.04 2.90
N SER A 15 5.75 -13.27 2.20
CA SER A 15 5.71 -13.23 0.73
C SER A 15 5.88 -11.80 0.21
N SER A 16 6.62 -11.67 -0.90
CA SER A 16 6.74 -10.40 -1.63
C SER A 16 5.62 -10.28 -2.67
N LEU A 17 5.09 -9.08 -2.79
CA LEU A 17 3.97 -8.72 -3.65
C LEU A 17 4.33 -7.51 -4.50
N SER A 18 3.68 -7.39 -5.66
CA SER A 18 3.68 -6.17 -6.47
C SER A 18 2.31 -5.52 -6.34
N LEU A 19 2.29 -4.29 -5.85
CA LEU A 19 1.08 -3.50 -5.67
C LEU A 19 1.00 -2.44 -6.74
N SER A 20 -0.22 -2.16 -7.16
CA SER A 20 -0.55 -1.10 -8.11
C SER A 20 -1.54 -0.17 -7.41
N ILE A 21 -1.07 1.01 -6.99
CA ILE A 21 -1.87 2.00 -6.30
C ILE A 21 -2.18 3.11 -7.30
N PRO A 22 -3.45 3.38 -7.63
CA PRO A 22 -3.79 4.55 -8.44
C PRO A 22 -3.43 5.82 -7.67
N ILE A 23 -2.75 6.74 -8.34
CA ILE A 23 -2.41 8.06 -7.81
C ILE A 23 -3.10 9.14 -8.64
N SER A 24 -3.13 10.36 -8.11
CA SER A 24 -3.74 11.52 -8.76
C SER A 24 -3.16 11.75 -10.16
N GLY A 25 -4.01 12.12 -11.12
CA GLY A 25 -3.62 12.28 -12.53
C GLY A 25 -3.75 11.02 -13.40
N GLY A 26 -4.27 9.92 -12.86
CA GLY A 26 -4.54 8.69 -13.62
C GLY A 26 -3.31 7.78 -13.78
N GLU A 27 -2.20 8.13 -13.14
CA GLU A 27 -1.02 7.29 -13.05
C GLU A 27 -1.21 6.16 -12.04
N THR A 28 -0.41 5.11 -12.16
CA THR A 28 -0.43 3.97 -11.24
C THR A 28 0.96 3.76 -10.66
N LEU A 29 1.09 4.00 -9.36
CA LEU A 29 2.30 3.70 -8.62
C LEU A 29 2.45 2.19 -8.46
N ARG A 30 3.48 1.62 -9.07
CA ARG A 30 3.84 0.21 -8.92
C ARG A 30 4.96 0.07 -7.90
N LEU A 31 4.71 -0.67 -6.83
CA LEU A 31 5.68 -0.83 -5.76
C LEU A 31 5.79 -2.29 -5.29
N ARG A 32 6.99 -2.66 -4.85
CA ARG A 32 7.24 -3.93 -4.18
C ARG A 32 6.90 -3.81 -2.71
N ALA A 33 6.24 -4.82 -2.19
CA ALA A 33 5.86 -4.90 -0.79
C ALA A 33 6.06 -6.33 -0.27
N ARG A 34 6.00 -6.46 1.05
CA ARG A 34 6.04 -7.75 1.73
C ARG A 34 4.88 -7.84 2.70
N VAL A 35 4.25 -9.01 2.77
CA VAL A 35 3.28 -9.31 3.83
C VAL A 35 4.02 -9.41 5.15
N VAL A 36 3.73 -8.50 6.07
CA VAL A 36 4.41 -8.45 7.38
C VAL A 36 3.57 -9.09 8.49
N ARG A 37 2.24 -9.10 8.34
CA ARG A 37 1.33 -9.73 9.29
C ARG A 37 -0.03 -10.02 8.65
N GLU A 38 -0.69 -11.03 9.17
CA GLU A 38 -2.09 -11.35 8.90
C GLU A 38 -2.96 -10.80 10.05
N HIS A 39 -4.11 -10.22 9.72
CA HIS A 39 -5.09 -9.69 10.68
C HIS A 39 -6.44 -10.43 10.61
N GLY A 40 -6.43 -11.69 10.18
CA GLY A 40 -7.64 -12.49 10.00
C GLY A 40 -8.62 -11.83 9.02
N LEU A 41 -9.85 -11.59 9.46
CA LEU A 41 -10.92 -11.00 8.64
C LEU A 41 -10.66 -9.55 8.22
N GLU A 42 -9.76 -8.84 8.91
CA GLU A 42 -9.44 -7.44 8.60
C GLU A 42 -8.47 -7.30 7.42
N GLY A 43 -7.86 -8.39 6.98
CA GLY A 43 -6.93 -8.44 5.84
C GLY A 43 -5.46 -8.59 6.27
N TYR A 44 -4.55 -8.00 5.48
CA TYR A 44 -3.12 -8.19 5.63
C TYR A 44 -2.40 -6.86 5.82
N GLY A 45 -1.50 -6.82 6.80
CA GLY A 45 -0.53 -5.74 6.91
C GLY A 45 0.59 -5.96 5.91
N ILE A 46 0.81 -4.99 5.03
CA ILE A 46 1.89 -5.02 4.05
C ILE A 46 2.89 -3.90 4.32
N GLY A 47 4.17 -4.25 4.32
CA GLY A 47 5.28 -3.29 4.40
C GLY A 47 5.80 -3.00 3.00
N PHE A 48 6.01 -1.73 2.67
CA PHE A 48 6.62 -1.36 1.40
C PHE A 48 8.13 -1.67 1.44
N GLU A 49 8.62 -2.37 0.42
CA GLU A 49 10.06 -2.56 0.23
C GLU A 49 10.70 -1.22 -0.21
N ALA A 50 12.03 -1.15 -0.29
CA ALA A 50 12.72 0.12 -0.53
C ALA A 50 12.12 0.90 -1.72
N MET A 51 11.58 2.08 -1.43
CA MET A 51 11.02 3.02 -2.40
C MET A 51 12.00 4.18 -2.60
N SER A 52 12.05 4.74 -3.81
CA SER A 52 12.70 6.03 -4.05
C SER A 52 12.00 7.13 -3.24
N ASP A 53 12.72 8.22 -2.95
CA ASP A 53 12.15 9.34 -2.19
C ASP A 53 11.03 10.05 -2.95
N GLU A 54 11.08 10.03 -4.29
CA GLU A 54 10.00 10.48 -5.17
C GLU A 54 8.70 9.70 -4.90
N TYR A 55 8.75 8.36 -4.93
CA TYR A 55 7.57 7.52 -4.69
C TYR A 55 7.05 7.59 -3.24
N ARG A 56 7.95 7.83 -2.28
CA ARG A 56 7.54 8.13 -0.90
C ARG A 56 6.75 9.42 -0.81
N ARG A 57 7.16 10.45 -1.55
CA ARG A 57 6.47 11.74 -1.59
C ARG A 57 5.09 11.61 -2.23
N GLU A 58 4.99 10.96 -3.40
CA GLU A 58 3.70 10.75 -4.08
C GLU A 58 2.71 9.97 -3.20
N LEU A 59 3.19 8.92 -2.54
CA LEU A 59 2.35 8.17 -1.59
C LEU A 59 1.91 9.04 -0.40
N ALA A 60 2.78 9.91 0.11
CA ALA A 60 2.43 10.80 1.22
C ALA A 60 1.39 11.86 0.79
N LEU A 61 1.49 12.38 -0.44
CA LEU A 61 0.50 13.30 -1.01
C LEU A 61 -0.87 12.61 -1.16
N LEU A 62 -0.89 11.38 -1.69
CA LEU A 62 -2.14 10.60 -1.80
C LEU A 62 -2.83 10.40 -0.44
N ILE A 63 -2.04 10.08 0.59
CA ILE A 63 -2.57 9.90 1.95
C ILE A 63 -3.16 11.22 2.48
N ALA A 64 -2.46 12.34 2.28
CA ALA A 64 -2.93 13.66 2.71
C ALA A 64 -4.23 14.09 2.00
N GLU A 65 -4.33 13.86 0.68
CA GLU A 65 -5.54 14.16 -0.10
C GLU A 65 -6.76 13.34 0.35
N THR A 66 -6.53 12.11 0.83
CA THR A 66 -7.61 11.22 1.30
C THR A 66 -8.13 11.64 2.69
N ASP A 67 -7.31 12.27 3.52
CA ASP A 67 -7.68 12.72 4.88
C ASP A 67 -8.55 14.00 4.83
N GLU A 68 -8.29 14.90 3.87
CA GLU A 68 -9.07 16.13 3.70
C GLU A 68 -10.49 15.92 3.16
N GLY A 69 -10.79 14.75 2.57
CA GLY A 69 -12.12 14.39 2.07
C GLY A 69 -13.10 13.85 3.12
N MET A 70 -12.67 13.73 4.38
CA MET A 70 -13.47 13.18 5.50
C MET A 70 -13.97 14.21 6.52
N ASN A 71 -13.91 15.52 6.20
CA ASN A 71 -14.48 16.60 7.01
C ASN A 71 -15.66 17.29 6.33
#